data_AF-A0A118DNP8-F1
#
_entry.id   AF-A0A118DNP8-F1
#
_cell.length_a   1.000
_cell.length_b   1.000
_cell.length_c   1.000
_cell.angle_alpha   90.00
_cell.angle_beta   90.00
_cell.angle_gamma   90.00
#
_symmetry.space_group_name_H-M   'P 1'
#
loop_
_entity.id
_entity.type
_entity.pdbx_description
1 polymer ?
#
loop_
_entity_poly.entity_id
_entity_poly.type
_entity_poly.pdbx_seq_one_letter_code
_entity_poly.pdbx_strand_id
1 'polypeptide(L)'
;MRPGDIVLSVARQDDPVGTKLPRVLIRAGQWLKASFFGKADPEVPIVHAAIAIDDDRVIESVGEGIVETNLNDDPQRSALIYSCFGDRLAEAAVIAAQQFYDNGAVASIPARYSKWAAMLSIFRNSSYGADLSERINESVDIGSASFCSQFVANCYEVGNLYMSANLLPPPPPVFQLRPSAMTPYDLALQCESDGRFALTGFWDEGTQVNFAS
;
A
#
# COMPACT_ATOMS: atom_id res chain seq x y z
N MET A 1 5.95 -12.39 -4.39
CA MET A 1 6.09 -10.93 -4.39
C MET A 1 7.42 -10.63 -3.73
N ARG A 2 7.69 -9.41 -3.28
CA ARG A 2 8.73 -9.16 -2.28
C ARG A 2 8.24 -8.20 -1.20
N PRO A 3 8.83 -8.23 0.00
CA PRO A 3 8.48 -7.29 1.06
C PRO A 3 8.52 -5.84 0.57
N GLY A 4 7.43 -5.11 0.84
CA GLY A 4 7.25 -3.72 0.45
C GLY A 4 6.54 -3.56 -0.90
N ASP A 5 6.37 -4.60 -1.72
CA ASP A 5 5.56 -4.46 -2.93
C ASP A 5 4.14 -3.98 -2.58
N ILE A 6 3.63 -3.05 -3.39
CA ILE A 6 2.25 -2.60 -3.34
C ILE A 6 1.42 -3.58 -4.15
N VAL A 7 0.44 -4.20 -3.48
CA VAL A 7 -0.43 -5.23 -4.05
C VAL A 7 -1.81 -4.63 -4.25
N LEU A 8 -2.20 -4.44 -5.50
CA LEU A 8 -3.48 -3.82 -5.86
C LEU A 8 -4.44 -4.90 -6.39
N SER A 9 -5.39 -5.31 -5.54
CA SER A 9 -6.35 -6.35 -5.90
C SER A 9 -7.36 -5.85 -6.94
N VAL A 10 -7.67 -6.71 -7.89
CA VAL A 10 -8.64 -6.43 -8.96
C VAL A 10 -9.96 -7.17 -8.68
N ALA A 11 -11.08 -6.55 -9.03
CA ALA A 11 -12.40 -7.16 -8.85
C ALA A 11 -12.50 -8.50 -9.59
N ARG A 12 -13.02 -9.53 -8.91
CA ARG A 12 -13.34 -10.83 -9.53
C ARG A 12 -14.75 -10.85 -10.11
N GLN A 13 -14.96 -11.80 -11.02
CA GLN A 13 -16.19 -11.93 -11.81
C GLN A 13 -17.42 -12.32 -10.97
N ASP A 14 -17.18 -12.85 -9.77
CA ASP A 14 -18.15 -13.37 -8.80
C ASP A 14 -18.23 -12.53 -7.51
N ASP A 15 -17.57 -11.37 -7.45
CA ASP A 15 -17.59 -10.50 -6.27
C ASP A 15 -19.01 -9.95 -6.02
N PRO A 16 -19.68 -10.33 -4.90
CA PRO A 16 -21.05 -9.91 -4.63
C PRO A 16 -21.18 -8.40 -4.34
N VAL A 17 -20.07 -7.70 -4.07
CA VAL A 17 -20.04 -6.24 -3.88
C VAL A 17 -19.90 -5.51 -5.23
N GLY A 18 -19.52 -6.22 -6.30
CA GLY A 18 -19.43 -5.75 -7.69
C GLY A 18 -20.78 -5.64 -8.41
N THR A 19 -21.83 -5.16 -7.74
CA THR A 19 -23.16 -5.00 -8.37
C THR A 19 -23.25 -3.69 -9.16
N LYS A 20 -22.75 -3.68 -10.43
CA LYS A 20 -23.39 -3.02 -11.61
C LYS A 20 -22.60 -2.97 -12.93
N LEU A 21 -21.52 -3.75 -13.15
CA LEU A 21 -20.91 -3.86 -14.48
C LEU A 21 -20.73 -5.33 -14.90
N PRO A 22 -21.50 -5.84 -15.88
CA PRO A 22 -21.63 -7.27 -16.13
C PRO A 22 -20.53 -7.87 -17.01
N ARG A 23 -20.04 -9.06 -16.62
CA ARG A 23 -19.67 -10.21 -17.50
C ARG A 23 -18.40 -10.15 -18.39
N VAL A 24 -17.31 -9.44 -18.05
CA VAL A 24 -16.10 -9.37 -18.92
C VAL A 24 -14.75 -9.63 -18.20
N LEU A 25 -14.63 -10.65 -17.33
CA LEU A 25 -13.43 -10.83 -16.48
C LEU A 25 -12.57 -12.08 -16.75
N ILE A 26 -12.93 -12.94 -17.71
CA ILE A 26 -11.98 -13.92 -18.29
C ILE A 26 -10.89 -13.22 -19.15
N ARG A 27 -10.90 -11.88 -19.17
CA ARG A 27 -9.99 -11.08 -19.98
C ARG A 27 -8.94 -10.33 -19.16
N ALA A 28 -9.02 -10.10 -17.85
CA ALA A 28 -8.09 -9.19 -17.16
C ALA A 28 -6.59 -9.51 -17.39
N GLY A 29 -6.15 -10.77 -17.25
CA GLY A 29 -4.77 -11.19 -17.55
C GLY A 29 -4.42 -11.20 -19.06
N GLN A 30 -5.38 -11.47 -19.95
CA GLN A 30 -5.21 -11.36 -21.41
C GLN A 30 -5.32 -9.92 -21.92
N TRP A 31 -5.90 -9.03 -21.13
CA TRP A 31 -6.28 -7.66 -21.45
C TRP A 31 -5.25 -6.68 -20.91
N LEU A 32 -4.64 -6.96 -19.75
CA LEU A 32 -3.36 -6.37 -19.37
C LEU A 32 -2.33 -6.70 -20.44
N LYS A 33 -2.23 -7.98 -20.86
CA LYS A 33 -1.41 -8.34 -22.02
C LYS A 33 -1.80 -7.55 -23.28
N ALA A 34 -3.09 -7.35 -23.58
CA ALA A 34 -3.53 -6.60 -24.77
C ALA A 34 -3.31 -5.08 -24.68
N SER A 35 -3.40 -4.46 -23.50
CA SER A 35 -3.11 -3.05 -23.27
C SER A 35 -1.59 -2.78 -23.37
N PHE A 36 -0.74 -3.71 -22.92
CA PHE A 36 0.71 -3.67 -23.18
C PHE A 36 1.06 -3.79 -24.68
N PHE A 37 0.23 -4.46 -25.49
CA PHE A 37 0.40 -4.57 -26.94
C PHE A 37 -0.36 -3.50 -27.76
N GLY A 38 -0.85 -2.44 -27.11
CA GLY A 38 -1.15 -1.17 -27.77
C GLY A 38 -2.56 -0.99 -28.37
N LYS A 39 -3.59 -1.67 -27.87
CA LYS A 39 -4.98 -1.33 -28.24
C LYS A 39 -5.95 -1.36 -27.06
N ALA A 40 -6.66 -0.25 -26.92
CA ALA A 40 -7.69 0.10 -25.95
C ALA A 40 -7.16 0.53 -24.58
N ASP A 41 -7.75 1.63 -24.10
CA ASP A 41 -7.66 2.26 -22.79
C ASP A 41 -8.77 1.66 -21.93
N PRO A 42 -8.45 0.81 -20.93
CA PRO A 42 -9.52 0.22 -20.19
C PRO A 42 -9.14 0.18 -18.68
N GLU A 43 -10.02 0.73 -17.86
CA GLU A 43 -9.80 0.87 -16.41
C GLU A 43 -9.81 -0.52 -15.76
N VAL A 44 -8.64 -0.99 -15.29
CA VAL A 44 -8.60 -2.20 -14.43
C VAL A 44 -9.40 -1.85 -13.18
N PRO A 45 -10.44 -2.62 -12.79
CA PRO A 45 -11.22 -2.30 -11.59
C PRO A 45 -10.41 -2.68 -10.36
N ILE A 46 -9.48 -1.81 -9.96
CA ILE A 46 -8.70 -1.93 -8.73
C ILE A 46 -9.63 -1.59 -7.56
N VAL A 47 -9.80 -2.55 -6.65
CA VAL A 47 -10.78 -2.45 -5.55
C VAL A 47 -10.16 -2.46 -4.16
N HIS A 48 -8.91 -2.92 -4.05
CA HIS A 48 -8.23 -2.99 -2.76
C HIS A 48 -6.72 -2.78 -2.92
N ALA A 49 -6.07 -2.28 -1.87
CA ALA A 49 -4.64 -2.08 -1.81
C ALA A 49 -4.08 -2.68 -0.52
N ALA A 50 -2.95 -3.36 -0.64
CA ALA A 50 -2.23 -3.96 0.46
C ALA A 50 -0.72 -3.79 0.28
N ILE A 51 0.07 -4.05 1.32
CA ILE A 51 1.53 -4.07 1.26
C ILE A 51 2.04 -5.48 1.53
N ALA A 52 2.84 -6.02 0.63
CA ALA A 52 3.44 -7.34 0.78
C ALA A 52 4.46 -7.33 1.93
N ILE A 53 4.42 -8.36 2.76
CA ILE A 53 5.41 -8.59 3.83
C ILE A 53 6.33 -9.79 3.51
N ASP A 54 5.93 -10.64 2.56
CA ASP A 54 6.75 -11.68 1.95
C ASP A 54 6.17 -12.12 0.58
N ASP A 55 6.38 -13.38 0.19
CA ASP A 55 6.07 -13.89 -1.13
C ASP A 55 4.58 -14.03 -1.42
N ASP A 56 3.76 -14.30 -0.40
CA ASP A 56 2.32 -14.58 -0.52
C ASP A 56 1.46 -13.90 0.56
N ARG A 57 2.06 -13.25 1.56
CA ARG A 57 1.35 -12.53 2.61
C ARG A 57 1.42 -11.02 2.46
N VAL A 58 0.31 -10.39 2.82
CA VAL A 58 0.15 -8.94 2.81
C VAL A 58 -0.41 -8.45 4.14
N ILE A 59 -0.11 -7.20 4.49
CA ILE A 59 -0.86 -6.46 5.51
C ILE A 59 -1.78 -5.48 4.81
N GLU A 60 -3.02 -5.38 5.29
CA GLU A 60 -4.05 -4.54 4.67
C GLU A 60 -5.02 -3.96 5.70
N SER A 61 -5.67 -2.85 5.33
CA SER A 61 -6.76 -2.24 6.10
C SER A 61 -8.10 -2.64 5.50
N VAL A 62 -8.91 -3.36 6.28
CA VAL A 62 -10.26 -3.79 5.94
C VAL A 62 -11.28 -3.14 6.88
N GLY A 63 -12.58 -3.34 6.63
CA GLY A 63 -13.65 -2.73 7.44
C GLY A 63 -13.60 -3.05 8.94
N GLU A 64 -12.94 -4.13 9.32
CA GLU A 64 -12.77 -4.58 10.72
C GLU A 64 -11.41 -4.17 11.33
N GLY A 65 -10.52 -3.51 10.57
CA GLY A 65 -9.21 -3.05 11.04
C GLY A 65 -8.03 -3.51 10.17
N ILE A 66 -6.82 -3.46 10.73
CA ILE A 66 -5.59 -3.89 10.06
C ILE A 66 -5.38 -5.40 10.28
N VAL A 67 -5.21 -6.13 9.18
CA VAL A 67 -5.07 -7.60 9.20
C VAL A 67 -3.88 -8.07 8.37
N GLU A 68 -3.37 -9.24 8.70
CA GLU A 68 -2.45 -10.01 7.85
C GLU A 68 -3.26 -11.05 7.08
N THR A 69 -3.06 -11.10 5.76
CA THR A 69 -3.80 -11.98 4.85
C THR A 69 -2.82 -12.76 3.97
N ASN A 70 -3.03 -14.07 3.83
CA ASN A 70 -2.37 -14.87 2.80
C ASN A 70 -3.18 -14.81 1.49
N LEU A 71 -2.55 -14.43 0.38
CA LEU A 71 -3.22 -14.31 -0.92
C LEU A 71 -3.62 -15.67 -1.53
N ASN A 72 -3.10 -16.77 -1.01
CA ASN A 72 -3.47 -18.14 -1.38
C ASN A 72 -4.73 -18.64 -0.67
N ASP A 73 -5.20 -17.95 0.38
CA ASP A 73 -6.41 -18.33 1.10
C ASP A 73 -7.66 -18.10 0.24
N ASP A 74 -8.71 -18.89 0.51
CA ASP A 74 -9.99 -18.78 -0.18
C ASP A 74 -10.77 -17.54 0.32
N PRO A 75 -11.21 -16.61 -0.55
CA PRO A 75 -11.08 -16.63 -2.01
C PRO A 75 -9.72 -16.12 -2.50
N GLN A 76 -9.07 -16.86 -3.43
CA GLN A 76 -7.74 -16.52 -3.98
C GLN A 76 -7.72 -15.27 -4.86
N ARG A 77 -7.04 -14.20 -4.45
CA ARG A 77 -7.14 -12.90 -5.13
C ARG A 77 -6.37 -12.87 -6.45
N SER A 78 -6.76 -11.97 -7.35
CA SER A 78 -5.91 -11.52 -8.46
C SER A 78 -5.47 -10.07 -8.17
N ALA A 79 -4.21 -9.73 -8.43
CA ALA A 79 -3.66 -8.42 -8.06
C ALA A 79 -2.53 -7.96 -8.99
N LEU A 80 -2.44 -6.65 -9.19
CA LEU A 80 -1.26 -6.00 -9.77
C LEU A 80 -0.19 -5.84 -8.70
N ILE A 81 1.08 -6.03 -9.07
CA ILE A 81 2.22 -5.93 -8.15
C ILE A 81 3.12 -4.79 -8.61
N TYR A 82 3.21 -3.75 -7.78
CA TYR A 82 4.13 -2.63 -7.96
C TYR A 82 5.30 -2.76 -6.98
N SER A 83 6.52 -2.85 -7.50
CA SER A 83 7.72 -2.90 -6.66
C SER A 83 8.38 -1.54 -6.54
N CYS A 84 8.79 -1.19 -5.32
CA CYS A 84 9.62 -0.02 -5.06
C CYS A 84 11.10 -0.33 -5.30
N PHE A 85 11.79 0.42 -6.16
CA PHE A 85 13.22 0.25 -6.45
C PHE A 85 14.14 0.66 -5.28
N GLY A 86 13.64 1.43 -4.32
CA GLY A 86 14.38 1.81 -3.13
C GLY A 86 14.23 0.77 -2.02
N ASP A 87 15.13 -0.23 -1.96
CA ASP A 87 15.02 -1.33 -0.99
C ASP A 87 14.87 -0.83 0.46
N ARG A 88 15.61 0.22 0.85
CA ARG A 88 15.49 0.82 2.20
C ARG A 88 14.13 1.46 2.47
N LEU A 89 13.50 2.04 1.45
CA LEU A 89 12.17 2.63 1.57
C LEU A 89 11.10 1.53 1.66
N ALA A 90 11.23 0.48 0.84
CA ALA A 90 10.38 -0.70 0.89
C ALA A 90 10.44 -1.38 2.26
N GLU A 91 11.64 -1.64 2.79
CA GLU A 91 11.85 -2.19 4.13
C GLU A 91 11.24 -1.30 5.23
N ALA A 92 11.44 0.01 5.15
CA ALA A 92 10.87 0.94 6.13
C ALA A 92 9.33 0.96 6.09
N ALA A 93 8.74 0.83 4.90
CA ALA A 93 7.30 0.73 4.73
C ALA A 93 6.74 -0.57 5.34
N VAL A 94 7.43 -1.69 5.17
CA VAL A 94 7.07 -2.98 5.80
C VAL A 94 7.12 -2.88 7.33
N ILE A 95 8.17 -2.27 7.88
CA ILE A 95 8.27 -2.05 9.33
C ILE A 95 7.10 -1.20 9.84
N ALA A 96 6.72 -0.15 9.10
CA ALA A 96 5.56 0.67 9.45
C ALA A 96 4.26 -0.14 9.42
N ALA A 97 4.04 -0.95 8.38
CA ALA A 97 2.87 -1.80 8.25
C ALA A 97 2.74 -2.81 9.40
N GLN A 98 3.84 -3.48 9.76
CA GLN A 98 3.89 -4.41 10.90
C GLN A 98 3.60 -3.70 12.22
N GLN A 99 4.16 -2.49 12.42
CA GLN A 99 3.86 -1.68 13.60
C GLN A 99 2.37 -1.30 13.68
N PHE A 100 1.73 -0.97 12.56
CA PHE A 100 0.29 -0.69 12.52
C PHE A 100 -0.55 -1.93 12.80
N TYR A 101 -0.18 -3.08 12.25
CA TYR A 101 -0.83 -4.37 12.52
C TYR A 101 -0.74 -4.75 14.00
N ASP A 102 0.47 -4.70 14.58
CA ASP A 102 0.69 -5.00 16.01
C ASP A 102 -0.10 -4.05 16.92
N ASN A 103 -0.21 -2.77 16.55
CA ASN A 103 -0.97 -1.78 17.30
C ASN A 103 -2.49 -1.97 17.17
N GLY A 104 -2.98 -2.39 16.00
CA GLY A 104 -4.39 -2.69 15.76
C GLY A 104 -4.87 -3.95 16.50
N ALA A 105 -3.97 -4.92 16.74
CA ALA A 105 -4.27 -6.15 17.46
C ALA A 105 -4.43 -5.98 18.98
N VAL A 106 -4.02 -4.83 19.56
CA VAL A 106 -4.04 -4.60 21.02
C VAL A 106 -4.82 -3.33 21.35
N ALA A 107 -6.05 -3.46 21.85
CA ALA A 107 -6.93 -2.35 22.25
C ALA A 107 -6.43 -1.48 23.44
N SER A 108 -5.18 -1.67 23.89
CA SER A 108 -4.56 -0.89 24.96
C SER A 108 -3.05 -0.99 24.87
N ILE A 109 -2.34 0.13 24.72
CA ILE A 109 -0.88 0.18 24.59
C ILE A 109 -0.24 0.07 25.99
N PRO A 110 0.42 -1.03 26.39
CA PRO A 110 1.54 -0.90 27.31
C PRO A 110 2.72 -0.38 26.51
N ALA A 111 3.29 0.74 26.97
CA ALA A 111 4.42 1.48 26.40
C ALA A 111 5.69 0.61 26.21
N ARG A 112 5.67 -0.35 25.28
CA ARG A 112 6.86 -1.06 24.82
C ARG A 112 7.44 -0.28 23.65
N TYR A 113 8.29 0.69 24.00
CA TYR A 113 9.39 1.21 23.17
C TYR A 113 9.08 1.29 21.66
N SER A 114 8.00 1.96 21.27
CA SER A 114 7.67 2.08 19.84
C SER A 114 8.67 3.03 19.22
N LYS A 115 9.40 2.57 18.20
CA LYS A 115 10.26 3.41 17.36
C LYS A 115 9.51 4.66 16.89
N TRP A 116 8.19 4.56 16.78
CA TRP A 116 7.23 5.64 16.59
C TRP A 116 7.24 6.73 17.67
N ALA A 117 7.15 6.39 18.97
CA ALA A 117 7.23 7.38 20.05
C ALA A 117 8.60 8.07 20.10
N ALA A 118 9.68 7.35 19.78
CA ALA A 118 11.02 7.93 19.65
C ALA A 118 11.10 8.88 18.44
N MET A 119 10.52 8.51 17.31
CA MET A 119 10.41 9.34 16.11
C MET A 119 9.61 10.62 16.38
N LEU A 120 8.41 10.48 16.95
CA LEU A 120 7.58 11.61 17.37
C LEU A 120 8.32 12.51 18.38
N SER A 121 9.14 11.96 19.27
CA SER A 121 9.97 12.73 20.19
C SER A 121 11.05 13.55 19.45
N ILE A 122 11.72 12.95 18.46
CA ILE A 122 12.69 13.66 17.61
C ILE A 122 11.98 14.82 16.88
N PHE A 123 10.84 14.54 16.23
CA PHE A 123 10.07 15.56 15.50
C PHE A 123 9.47 16.65 16.39
N ARG A 124 9.01 16.32 17.61
CA ARG A 124 8.47 17.29 18.58
C ARG A 124 9.54 18.22 19.16
N ASN A 125 10.79 17.75 19.26
CA ASN A 125 11.90 18.53 19.81
C ASN A 125 12.63 19.39 18.76
N SER A 126 12.32 19.20 17.49
CA SER A 126 12.79 20.00 16.36
C SER A 126 11.78 21.08 15.97
N SER A 127 12.25 22.28 15.63
CA SER A 127 11.43 23.44 15.23
C SER A 127 10.81 23.30 13.84
N TYR A 128 10.16 22.18 13.52
CA TYR A 128 9.50 21.98 12.23
C TYR A 128 8.18 22.77 12.12
N GLY A 129 7.84 23.17 10.89
CA GLY A 129 6.62 23.92 10.59
C GLY A 129 5.33 23.12 10.78
N ALA A 130 4.19 23.82 10.83
CA ALA A 130 2.86 23.23 11.02
C ALA A 130 2.54 22.12 9.99
N ASP A 131 2.98 22.28 8.74
CA ASP A 131 2.71 21.35 7.64
C ASP A 131 3.32 19.96 7.83
N LEU A 132 4.51 19.85 8.45
CA LEU A 132 5.13 18.55 8.72
C LEU A 132 4.41 17.83 9.87
N SER A 133 3.97 18.59 10.87
CA SER A 133 3.21 18.04 12.00
C SER A 133 1.83 17.54 11.54
N GLU A 134 1.16 18.27 10.63
CA GLU A 134 -0.06 17.84 9.97
C GLU A 134 0.16 16.54 9.19
N ARG A 135 1.16 16.51 8.31
CA ARG A 135 1.55 15.32 7.52
C ARG A 135 1.82 14.09 8.38
N ILE A 136 2.56 14.25 9.48
CA ILE A 136 2.83 13.16 10.44
C ILE A 136 1.54 12.67 11.07
N ASN A 137 0.70 13.57 11.59
CA ASN A 137 -0.55 13.22 12.26
C ASN A 137 -1.52 12.52 11.30
N GLU A 138 -1.69 13.03 10.07
CA GLU A 138 -2.52 12.39 9.02
C GLU A 138 -2.01 10.99 8.65
N SER A 139 -0.69 10.78 8.70
CA SER A 139 -0.09 9.49 8.32
C SER A 139 -0.24 8.41 9.40
N VAL A 140 -0.51 8.80 10.66
CA VAL A 140 -0.61 7.84 11.78
C VAL A 140 -1.96 7.76 12.44
N ASP A 141 -2.86 8.67 12.14
CA ASP A 141 -4.27 8.54 12.46
C ASP A 141 -4.93 7.50 11.54
N ILE A 142 -4.37 6.28 11.57
CA ILE A 142 -4.96 5.11 10.92
C ILE A 142 -5.97 4.54 11.91
N GLY A 143 -7.15 5.16 11.96
CA GLY A 143 -8.29 4.62 12.69
C GLY A 143 -8.76 3.29 12.09
N SER A 144 -9.59 2.55 12.83
CA SER A 144 -10.17 1.24 12.42
C SER A 144 -11.05 1.28 11.16
N ALA A 145 -11.22 2.45 10.53
CA ALA A 145 -12.00 2.69 9.33
C ALA A 145 -11.17 3.25 8.16
N SER A 146 -9.84 3.17 8.22
CA SER A 146 -8.96 3.73 7.18
C SER A 146 -9.12 2.97 5.86
N PHE A 147 -9.24 3.71 4.75
CA PHE A 147 -9.29 3.12 3.42
C PHE A 147 -7.99 2.37 3.10
N CYS A 148 -8.09 1.22 2.44
CA CYS A 148 -6.95 0.33 2.15
C CYS A 148 -5.75 1.02 1.45
N SER A 149 -6.02 1.90 0.48
CA SER A 149 -5.01 2.70 -0.23
C SER A 149 -4.35 3.75 0.65
N GLN A 150 -5.11 4.40 1.53
CA GLN A 150 -4.57 5.33 2.51
C GLN A 150 -3.61 4.62 3.46
N PHE A 151 -3.96 3.42 3.91
CA PHE A 151 -3.09 2.61 4.77
C PHE A 151 -1.74 2.32 4.09
N VAL A 152 -1.74 1.86 2.85
CA VAL A 152 -0.50 1.56 2.11
C VAL A 152 0.34 2.83 1.89
N ALA A 153 -0.30 3.93 1.47
CA ALA A 153 0.38 5.21 1.29
C ALA A 153 1.02 5.72 2.59
N ASN A 154 0.31 5.59 3.71
CA ASN A 154 0.79 5.95 5.03
C ASN A 154 1.96 5.08 5.50
N CYS A 155 1.98 3.79 5.19
CA CYS A 155 3.12 2.93 5.52
C CYS A 155 4.41 3.43 4.85
N TYR A 156 4.33 3.76 3.56
CA TYR A 156 5.45 4.34 2.82
C TYR A 156 5.87 5.71 3.33
N GLU A 157 4.89 6.54 3.68
CA GLU A 157 5.14 7.88 4.19
C GLU A 157 5.81 7.87 5.58
N VAL A 158 5.29 7.06 6.50
CA VAL A 158 5.90 6.82 7.81
C VAL A 158 7.29 6.21 7.67
N GLY A 159 7.45 5.21 6.80
CA GLY A 159 8.74 4.60 6.52
C GLY A 159 9.77 5.61 6.04
N ASN A 160 9.38 6.48 5.10
CA ASN A 160 10.21 7.55 4.54
C ASN A 160 10.65 8.58 5.61
N LEU A 161 9.73 8.99 6.47
CA LEU A 161 10.03 9.89 7.59
C LEU A 161 10.93 9.21 8.63
N TYR A 162 10.70 7.93 8.92
CA TYR A 162 11.49 7.16 9.88
C TYR A 162 12.95 7.01 9.42
N MET A 163 13.17 6.59 8.16
CA MET A 163 14.53 6.42 7.63
C MET A 163 15.31 7.74 7.50
N SER A 164 14.60 8.87 7.53
CA SER A 164 15.13 10.21 7.34
C SER A 164 15.02 11.09 8.59
N ALA A 165 14.76 10.51 9.77
CA ALA A 165 14.46 11.27 11.00
C ALA A 165 15.57 12.25 11.42
N ASN A 166 16.81 12.04 10.96
CA ASN A 166 17.96 12.91 11.24
C ASN A 166 18.34 13.83 10.06
N LEU A 167 17.58 13.83 8.96
CA LEU A 167 17.85 14.64 7.78
C LEU A 167 17.11 15.98 7.84
N LEU A 168 17.82 17.05 7.50
CA LEU A 168 17.30 18.40 7.40
C LEU A 168 17.62 18.97 6.00
N PRO A 169 16.61 19.35 5.20
CA PRO A 169 15.16 19.24 5.46
C PRO A 169 14.65 17.79 5.43
N PRO A 170 13.46 17.50 6.00
CA PRO A 170 12.83 16.18 5.90
C PRO A 170 12.57 15.83 4.42
N PRO A 171 12.46 14.53 4.08
CA PRO A 171 12.25 14.11 2.71
C PRO A 171 10.89 14.56 2.19
N PRO A 172 10.75 14.79 0.88
CA PRO A 172 9.44 15.01 0.27
C PRO A 172 8.53 13.79 0.48
N PRO A 173 7.19 13.97 0.43
CA PRO A 173 6.24 12.86 0.51
C PRO A 173 6.51 11.76 -0.52
N VAL A 174 6.16 10.51 -0.18
CA VAL A 174 6.26 9.41 -1.15
C VAL A 174 5.21 9.55 -2.25
N PHE A 175 3.98 9.91 -1.91
CA PHE A 175 2.91 10.14 -2.88
C PHE A 175 2.46 11.58 -2.82
N GLN A 176 2.17 12.20 -3.97
CA GLN A 176 1.85 13.62 -4.04
C GLN A 176 0.43 13.93 -3.55
N LEU A 177 -0.50 13.00 -3.76
CA LEU A 177 -1.86 13.10 -3.23
C LEU A 177 -1.84 12.79 -1.73
N ARG A 178 -2.51 13.61 -0.92
CA ARG A 178 -2.63 13.36 0.52
C ARG A 178 -3.31 11.99 0.74
N PRO A 179 -2.77 11.13 1.63
CA PRO A 179 -3.30 9.77 1.83
C PRO A 179 -4.79 9.71 2.19
N SER A 180 -5.32 10.71 2.89
CA SER A 180 -6.72 10.78 3.35
C SER A 180 -7.78 10.88 2.24
N ALA A 181 -7.38 11.15 0.99
CA ALA A 181 -8.27 11.25 -0.16
C ALA A 181 -7.91 10.27 -1.30
N MET A 182 -7.04 9.30 -1.03
CA MET A 182 -6.47 8.44 -2.07
C MET A 182 -7.29 7.17 -2.27
N THR A 183 -7.81 6.95 -3.47
CA THR A 183 -8.40 5.66 -3.87
C THR A 183 -7.32 4.65 -4.29
N PRO A 184 -7.61 3.34 -4.36
CA PRO A 184 -6.67 2.35 -4.91
C PRO A 184 -6.23 2.63 -6.35
N TYR A 185 -7.13 3.22 -7.16
CA TYR A 185 -6.82 3.64 -8.52
C TYR A 185 -5.85 4.84 -8.53
N ASP A 186 -6.07 5.84 -7.67
CA ASP A 186 -5.14 6.97 -7.55
C ASP A 186 -3.75 6.52 -7.10
N LEU A 187 -3.68 5.54 -6.19
CA LEU A 187 -2.41 4.94 -5.76
C LEU A 187 -1.69 4.25 -6.93
N ALA A 188 -2.42 3.53 -7.80
CA ALA A 188 -1.85 2.93 -9.00
C ALA A 188 -1.24 3.98 -9.94
N LEU A 189 -1.99 5.05 -10.24
CA LEU A 189 -1.52 6.15 -11.08
C LEU A 189 -0.30 6.87 -10.49
N GLN A 190 -0.26 7.02 -9.16
CA GLN A 190 0.91 7.55 -8.47
C GLN A 190 2.11 6.60 -8.63
N CYS A 191 1.93 5.28 -8.51
CA CYS A 191 3.02 4.32 -8.73
C CYS A 191 3.55 4.35 -10.18
N GLU A 192 2.68 4.55 -11.17
CA GLU A 192 3.08 4.65 -12.59
C GLU A 192 3.86 5.94 -12.90
N SER A 193 3.57 7.02 -12.19
CA SER A 193 4.20 8.34 -12.39
C SER A 193 5.41 8.59 -11.49
N ASP A 194 5.45 7.96 -10.32
CA ASP A 194 6.51 8.06 -9.34
C ASP A 194 7.61 7.07 -9.69
N GLY A 195 8.66 7.53 -10.39
CA GLY A 195 9.75 6.68 -10.89
C GLY A 195 10.53 5.85 -9.85
N ARG A 196 10.12 5.85 -8.57
CA ARG A 196 10.56 4.88 -7.55
C ARG A 196 9.82 3.55 -7.64
N PHE A 197 8.68 3.48 -8.33
CA PHE A 197 7.87 2.27 -8.45
C PHE A 197 7.81 1.80 -9.90
N ALA A 198 7.63 0.50 -10.07
CA ALA A 198 7.36 -0.10 -11.37
C ALA A 198 6.39 -1.28 -11.20
N LEU A 199 5.52 -1.48 -12.18
CA LEU A 199 4.72 -2.68 -12.27
C LEU A 199 5.63 -3.86 -12.65
N THR A 200 5.79 -4.80 -11.73
CA THR A 200 6.73 -5.93 -11.88
C THR A 200 6.07 -7.27 -12.05
N GLY A 201 4.77 -7.38 -11.74
CA GLY A 201 4.05 -8.62 -11.94
C GLY A 201 2.55 -8.53 -11.74
N PHE A 202 1.94 -9.68 -11.90
CA PHE A 202 0.54 -9.94 -11.67
C PHE A 202 0.39 -11.22 -10.84
N TRP A 203 -0.30 -11.13 -9.72
CA TRP A 203 -0.71 -12.27 -8.92
C TRP A 203 -2.04 -12.79 -9.46
N ASP A 204 -2.12 -14.08 -9.73
CA ASP A 204 -3.34 -14.74 -10.23
C ASP A 204 -3.48 -16.12 -9.57
N GLU A 205 -4.56 -16.31 -8.81
CA GLU A 205 -4.96 -17.61 -8.26
C GLU A 205 -3.80 -18.41 -7.62
N GLY A 206 -3.03 -17.71 -6.77
CA GLY A 206 -1.91 -18.29 -6.02
C GLY A 206 -0.60 -18.42 -6.79
N THR A 207 -0.50 -17.83 -7.99
CA THR A 207 0.73 -17.77 -8.77
C THR A 207 1.08 -16.34 -9.15
N GLN A 208 2.33 -15.93 -8.92
CA GLN A 208 2.84 -14.68 -9.47
C GLN A 208 3.42 -14.89 -10.88
N VAL A 209 2.95 -14.07 -11.82
CA VAL A 209 3.55 -13.90 -13.14
C VAL A 209 4.36 -12.60 -13.13
N ASN A 210 5.69 -12.73 -13.20
CA ASN A 210 6.57 -11.57 -13.32
C ASN A 210 6.58 -11.04 -14.76
N PHE A 211 6.55 -9.72 -14.91
CA PHE A 211 6.84 -9.06 -16.17
C PHE A 211 8.36 -9.04 -16.37
N ALA A 212 8.81 -9.37 -17.58
CA ALA A 212 10.24 -9.30 -17.89
C ALA A 212 10.71 -7.84 -17.77
N SER A 213 11.82 -7.65 -17.05
CA SER A 213 12.55 -6.39 -16.97
C SER A 213 13.44 -6.19 -18.20
#